data_AF-A0A401Q6U9-F1
#
_entry.id   AF-A0A401Q6U9-F1
#
_cell.length_a   1.000
_cell.length_b   1.000
_cell.length_c   1.000
_cell.angle_alpha   90.00
_cell.angle_beta   90.00
_cell.angle_gamma   90.00
#
_symmetry.space_group_name_H-M   'P 1'
#
loop_
_entity.id
_entity.type
_entity.pdbx_description
1 polymer ?
#
loop_
_entity_poly.entity_id
_entity_poly.type
_entity_poly.pdbx_seq_one_letter_code
_entity_poly.pdbx_strand_id
1 'polypeptide(L)'
;MRSTLFAFQVERKRHIGNDIVTIVFQEGEESSPSFKPSMIRSHFTHIFALVRYNKQNDSYRLKIFSEESVPLFGPPLPSPPVFTDHHEFRDFVLVKLINGEKATLETPTFAQKRQRTLDMLIRSLYQDLIPDLHKEMNEIQLGWITVRSFIFSFCIRMHQRYFL
;
A
#
# COMPACT_ATOMS: atom_id res chain seq x y z
N MET A 1 42.79 -9.85 9.56
CA MET A 1 41.54 -10.15 10.30
C MET A 1 40.65 -8.90 10.39
N ARG A 2 40.07 -8.42 9.28
CA ARG A 2 39.30 -7.15 9.28
C ARG A 2 38.08 -7.16 8.36
N SER A 3 37.47 -8.33 8.15
CA SER A 3 36.51 -8.50 7.04
C SER A 3 35.18 -9.16 7.41
N THR A 4 34.92 -9.45 8.69
CA THR A 4 33.69 -10.17 9.11
C THR A 4 32.68 -9.34 9.90
N LEU A 5 33.03 -8.13 10.38
CA LEU A 5 32.11 -7.27 11.14
C LEU A 5 31.18 -6.40 10.27
N PHE A 6 31.44 -6.28 8.96
CA PHE A 6 30.59 -5.49 8.06
C PHE A 6 29.47 -6.30 7.38
N ALA A 7 29.51 -7.63 7.42
CA ALA A 7 28.52 -8.48 6.74
C ALA A 7 27.19 -8.60 7.52
N PHE A 8 27.22 -8.61 8.85
CA PHE A 8 26.00 -8.65 9.68
C PHE A 8 25.19 -7.34 9.68
N GLN A 9 25.73 -6.27 9.09
CA GLN A 9 25.08 -4.96 9.05
C GLN A 9 24.43 -4.63 7.70
N VAL A 10 24.43 -5.54 6.72
CA VAL A 10 23.84 -5.30 5.38
C VAL A 10 22.46 -5.95 5.24
N GLU A 11 22.23 -7.15 5.79
CA GLU A 11 20.93 -7.83 5.71
C GLU A 11 19.83 -7.15 6.55
N ARG A 12 20.18 -6.58 7.70
CA ARG A 12 19.26 -5.71 8.48
C ARG A 12 19.03 -4.35 7.80
N LYS A 13 19.98 -3.89 6.97
CA LYS A 13 19.93 -2.59 6.27
C LYS A 13 19.06 -2.63 5.01
N ARG A 14 18.72 -3.82 4.50
CA ARG A 14 17.80 -4.01 3.37
C ARG A 14 16.31 -4.08 3.79
N HIS A 15 16.01 -4.24 5.08
CA HIS A 15 14.64 -4.26 5.59
C HIS A 15 14.24 -2.94 6.26
N ILE A 16 15.13 -2.31 7.03
CA ILE A 16 14.83 -1.05 7.75
C ILE A 16 14.62 0.16 6.81
N GLY A 17 15.13 0.09 5.58
CA GLY A 17 15.10 1.21 4.62
C GLY A 17 13.83 1.33 3.77
N ASN A 18 12.86 0.42 3.89
CA ASN A 18 11.61 0.43 3.10
C ASN A 18 10.34 0.51 3.96
N ASP A 19 10.48 0.52 5.28
CA ASP A 19 9.34 0.53 6.19
C ASP A 19 8.80 1.95 6.36
N ILE A 20 7.47 2.09 6.26
CA ILE A 20 6.75 3.36 6.46
C ILE A 20 6.81 3.79 7.93
N VAL A 21 6.63 2.83 8.83
CA VAL A 21 6.63 3.01 10.28
C VAL A 21 7.69 2.13 10.91
N THR A 22 8.56 2.71 11.74
CA THR A 22 9.64 1.98 12.41
C THR A 22 9.55 2.14 13.93
N ILE A 23 9.57 1.01 14.65
CA ILE A 23 9.64 1.00 16.11
C ILE A 23 11.10 0.91 16.53
N VAL A 24 11.51 1.82 17.41
CA VAL A 24 12.87 1.88 17.97
C VAL A 24 12.76 1.66 19.47
N PHE A 25 13.27 0.52 19.94
CA PHE A 25 13.43 0.27 21.38
C PHE A 25 14.74 0.89 21.85
N GLN A 26 14.66 1.84 22.77
CA GLN A 26 15.82 2.46 23.39
C GLN A 26 16.09 1.83 24.76
N GLU A 27 17.22 1.15 24.87
CA GLU A 27 17.78 0.67 26.13
C GLU A 27 18.73 1.73 26.69
N GLY A 28 18.49 2.21 27.92
CA GLY A 28 19.37 3.16 28.62
C GLY A 28 18.64 4.25 29.42
N GLU A 29 19.39 4.95 30.27
CA GLU A 29 18.89 6.07 31.09
C GLU A 29 18.56 7.33 30.24
N GLU A 30 17.79 8.27 30.81
CA GLU A 30 17.41 9.55 30.18
C GLU A 30 18.60 10.36 29.62
N SER A 31 19.81 10.13 30.14
CA SER A 31 21.08 10.75 29.73
C SER A 31 21.69 10.21 28.45
N SER A 32 21.15 9.11 27.89
CA SER A 32 21.59 8.56 26.61
C SER A 32 21.25 9.51 25.45
N PRO A 33 22.07 9.59 24.38
CA PRO A 33 21.87 10.53 23.29
C PRO A 33 20.46 10.39 22.72
N SER A 34 19.71 11.50 22.75
CA SER A 34 18.34 11.58 22.25
C SER A 34 18.27 11.04 20.83
N PHE A 35 17.48 9.99 20.61
CA PHE A 35 17.23 9.47 19.28
C PHE A 35 16.67 10.61 18.41
N LYS A 36 17.42 10.99 17.38
CA LYS A 36 17.02 11.96 16.37
C LYS A 36 16.65 11.17 15.10
N PRO A 37 15.45 11.39 14.54
CA PRO A 37 15.06 10.82 13.25
C PRO A 37 16.10 11.05 12.14
N SER A 38 16.86 12.15 12.22
CA SER A 38 17.96 12.47 11.29
C SER A 38 19.11 11.44 11.27
N MET A 39 19.21 10.54 12.25
CA MET A 39 20.21 9.48 12.30
C MET A 39 19.89 8.32 11.35
N ILE A 40 18.63 8.16 10.94
CA ILE A 40 18.19 7.12 9.99
C ILE A 40 17.71 7.82 8.72
N ARG A 41 18.61 8.03 7.75
CA ARG A 41 18.25 8.49 6.41
C ARG A 41 17.65 7.35 5.61
N SER A 42 16.34 7.15 5.74
CA SER A 42 15.55 6.28 4.87
C SER A 42 14.59 7.16 4.06
N HIS A 43 14.53 6.95 2.74
CA HIS A 43 13.59 7.67 1.86
C HIS A 43 12.13 7.24 2.08
N PHE A 44 11.89 6.12 2.76
CA PHE A 44 10.57 5.53 2.93
C PHE A 44 10.06 5.58 4.37
N THR A 45 10.91 5.90 5.34
CA THR A 45 10.50 5.93 6.76
C THR A 45 9.97 7.30 7.12
N HIS A 46 8.65 7.36 7.34
CA HIS A 46 7.93 8.61 7.61
C HIS A 46 7.56 8.75 9.09
N ILE A 47 7.51 7.64 9.83
CA ILE A 47 7.14 7.63 11.25
C ILE A 47 8.12 6.77 12.06
N PHE A 48 8.61 7.32 13.17
CA PHE A 48 9.38 6.61 14.19
C PHE A 48 8.62 6.56 15.52
N ALA A 49 8.48 5.37 16.08
CA ALA A 49 7.95 5.14 17.41
C ALA A 49 9.08 4.74 18.35
N LEU A 50 9.51 5.68 19.18
CA LEU A 50 10.54 5.46 20.18
C LEU A 50 9.89 4.92 21.45
N VAL A 51 10.21 3.68 21.79
CA VAL A 51 9.73 2.98 22.98
C VAL A 51 10.87 2.87 23.97
N ARG A 52 10.66 3.34 25.20
CA ARG A 52 11.59 3.15 26.31
C ARG A 52 10.90 2.37 27.42
N TYR A 53 11.57 1.33 27.90
CA TYR A 53 11.12 0.56 29.05
C TYR A 53 11.81 1.06 30.32
N ASN A 54 11.03 1.38 31.34
CA ASN A 54 11.51 1.75 32.66
C ASN A 54 11.37 0.55 33.60
N LYS A 55 12.52 -0.05 33.98
CA LYS A 55 12.59 -1.18 34.90
C LYS A 55 12.17 -0.87 36.33
N GLN A 56 12.26 0.40 36.77
CA GLN A 56 11.98 0.80 38.15
C GLN A 56 10.47 0.82 38.43
N ASN A 57 9.71 1.31 37.44
CA ASN A 57 8.26 1.51 37.57
C ASN A 57 7.46 0.56 36.66
N ASP A 58 8.11 -0.47 36.12
CA ASP A 58 7.53 -1.47 35.20
C ASP A 58 6.62 -0.83 34.13
N SER A 59 7.14 0.17 33.42
CA SER A 59 6.34 1.02 32.53
C SER A 59 7.02 1.34 31.21
N TYR A 60 6.23 1.53 30.17
CA TYR A 60 6.68 1.96 28.86
C TYR A 60 6.42 3.44 28.63
N ARG A 61 7.42 4.15 28.10
CA ARG A 61 7.27 5.51 27.60
C ARG A 61 7.34 5.50 26.08
N LEU A 62 6.38 6.15 25.44
CA LEU A 62 6.28 6.24 23.98
C LEU A 62 6.54 7.68 23.52
N LYS A 63 7.37 7.85 22.49
CA LYS A 63 7.49 9.10 21.74
C LYS A 63 7.30 8.81 20.26
N ILE A 64 6.47 9.60 19.59
CA ILE A 64 6.24 9.49 18.16
C ILE A 64 6.92 10.66 17.46
N PHE A 65 7.68 10.36 16.41
CA PHE A 65 8.20 11.35 15.47
C PHE A 65 7.60 11.02 14.10
N SER A 66 6.98 12.01 13.47
CA SER A 66 6.48 11.90 12.10
C SER A 66 7.09 12.99 11.24
N GLU A 67 7.18 12.74 9.95
CA GLU A 67 7.48 13.78 8.97
C GLU A 67 6.35 14.83 8.95
N GLU A 68 6.69 16.07 8.62
CA GLU A 68 5.74 17.19 8.56
C GLU A 68 4.65 16.99 7.50
N SER A 69 4.96 16.25 6.44
CA SER A 69 4.02 15.92 5.36
C SER A 69 2.93 14.94 5.78
N VAL A 70 3.11 14.21 6.88
CA VAL A 70 2.17 13.21 7.39
C VAL A 70 1.06 13.90 8.20
N PRO A 71 -0.22 13.71 7.85
CA PRO A 71 -1.32 14.29 8.62
C PRO A 71 -1.38 13.70 10.04
N LEU A 72 -1.97 14.44 10.98
CA LEU A 72 -2.15 13.96 12.35
C LEU A 72 -3.01 12.70 12.38
N PHE A 73 -2.53 11.68 13.11
CA PHE A 73 -3.21 10.38 13.24
C PHE A 73 -3.46 10.02 14.70
N GLY A 74 -4.60 9.38 14.97
CA GLY A 74 -5.02 8.97 16.32
C GLY A 74 -4.52 7.57 16.71
N PRO A 75 -4.72 7.17 17.98
CA PRO A 75 -5.21 7.98 19.11
C PRO A 75 -4.18 9.03 19.59
N PRO A 76 -4.58 10.15 20.23
CA PRO A 76 -3.62 11.10 20.80
C PRO A 76 -2.77 10.43 21.89
N LEU A 77 -1.52 10.88 22.06
CA LEU A 77 -0.67 10.36 23.13
C LEU A 77 -1.23 10.78 24.49
N PRO A 78 -1.21 9.88 25.50
CA PRO A 78 -1.57 10.26 26.86
C PRO A 78 -0.57 11.29 27.41
N SER A 79 -1.02 12.11 28.35
CA SER A 79 -0.19 13.09 29.05
C SER A 79 -0.20 12.76 30.56
N PRO A 80 0.87 12.15 31.11
CA PRO A 80 2.16 11.86 30.49
C PRO A 80 2.14 10.66 29.52
N PRO A 81 3.07 10.57 28.54
CA PRO A 81 3.10 9.50 27.54
C PRO A 81 3.74 8.22 28.11
N VAL A 82 3.21 7.73 29.23
CA VAL A 82 3.71 6.60 30.00
C VAL A 82 2.57 5.61 30.23
N PHE A 83 2.84 4.34 30.01
CA PHE A 83 1.90 3.24 30.12
C PHE A 83 2.41 2.26 31.18
N THR A 84 1.59 1.97 32.18
CA THR A 84 1.86 0.98 33.24
C THR A 84 1.25 -0.37 32.92
N ASP A 85 0.14 -0.40 32.16
CA ASP A 85 -0.45 -1.63 31.67
C ASP A 85 0.21 -2.02 30.33
N HIS A 86 0.79 -3.22 30.29
CA HIS A 86 1.46 -3.80 29.14
C HIS A 86 0.50 -4.15 28.00
N HIS A 87 -0.72 -4.59 28.33
CA HIS A 87 -1.74 -4.92 27.34
C HIS A 87 -2.28 -3.64 26.70
N GLU A 88 -2.61 -2.64 27.51
CA GLU A 88 -3.03 -1.33 27.03
C GLU A 88 -1.95 -0.69 26.13
N PHE A 89 -0.68 -0.75 26.54
CA PHE A 89 0.43 -0.25 25.74
C PHE A 89 0.51 -0.94 24.36
N ARG A 90 0.40 -2.27 24.33
CA ARG A 90 0.45 -3.05 23.09
C ARG A 90 -0.68 -2.63 22.14
N ASP A 91 -1.90 -2.58 22.63
CA ASP A 91 -3.07 -2.22 21.83
C ASP A 91 -2.98 -0.77 21.34
N PHE A 92 -2.56 0.14 22.22
CA PHE A 92 -2.34 1.54 21.88
C PHE A 92 -1.31 1.68 20.75
N VAL A 93 -0.13 1.04 20.88
CA VAL A 93 0.94 1.11 19.87
C VAL A 93 0.46 0.52 18.55
N LEU A 94 -0.19 -0.64 18.55
CA LEU A 94 -0.71 -1.25 17.32
C LEU A 94 -1.66 -0.32 16.58
N VAL A 95 -2.68 0.20 17.28
CA VAL A 95 -3.66 1.12 16.66
C VAL A 95 -2.98 2.41 16.19
N LYS A 96 -2.10 2.99 17.00
CA LYS A 96 -1.39 4.23 16.69
C LYS A 96 -0.53 4.09 15.44
N LEU A 97 0.21 2.98 15.29
CA LEU A 97 1.10 2.76 14.17
C LEU A 97 0.35 2.39 12.89
N ILE A 98 -0.71 1.59 12.97
CA ILE A 98 -1.58 1.30 11.82
C ILE A 98 -2.20 2.59 11.28
N ASN A 99 -2.69 3.45 12.16
CA ASN A 99 -3.24 4.74 11.76
C ASN A 99 -2.16 5.67 11.19
N GLY A 100 -0.95 5.63 11.74
CA GLY A 100 0.19 6.37 11.19
C GLY A 100 0.59 5.91 9.80
N GLU A 101 0.61 4.61 9.54
CA GLU A 101 0.86 4.06 8.21
C GLU A 101 -0.21 4.52 7.22
N LYS A 102 -1.50 4.43 7.61
CA LYS A 102 -2.62 4.93 6.80
C LYS A 102 -2.49 6.42 6.49
N ALA A 103 -2.16 7.24 7.49
CA ALA A 103 -1.92 8.67 7.30
C ALA A 103 -0.77 8.95 6.33
N THR A 104 0.30 8.15 6.41
CA THR A 104 1.43 8.28 5.48
C THR A 104 1.02 7.99 4.04
N LEU A 105 0.09 7.05 3.82
CA LEU A 105 -0.41 6.72 2.50
C LEU A 105 -1.21 7.85 1.83
N GLU A 106 -1.70 8.81 2.61
CA GLU A 106 -2.41 10.00 2.12
C GLU A 106 -1.45 11.12 1.68
N THR A 107 -0.16 11.00 2.00
CA THR A 107 0.84 11.98 1.57
C THR A 107 0.94 12.01 0.03
N PRO A 108 1.27 13.18 -0.57
CA PRO A 108 1.27 13.34 -2.02
C PRO A 108 2.24 12.40 -2.73
N THR A 109 3.35 12.03 -2.09
CA THR A 109 4.35 11.10 -2.64
C THR A 109 3.79 9.69 -2.82
N PHE A 110 3.07 9.17 -1.82
CA PHE A 110 2.43 7.85 -1.89
C PHE A 110 1.15 7.87 -2.72
N ALA A 111 0.34 8.93 -2.60
CA ALA A 111 -0.88 9.08 -3.39
C ALA A 111 -0.60 9.08 -4.90
N GLN A 112 0.41 9.81 -5.36
CA GLN A 112 0.80 9.82 -6.78
C GLN A 112 1.30 8.46 -7.27
N LYS A 113 2.12 7.76 -6.47
CA LYS A 113 2.58 6.41 -6.82
C LYS A 113 1.40 5.44 -6.93
N ARG A 114 0.47 5.49 -5.98
CA ARG A 114 -0.76 4.69 -5.99
C ARG A 114 -1.61 4.97 -7.22
N GLN A 115 -1.81 6.25 -7.56
CA GLN A 115 -2.60 6.65 -8.73
C GLN A 115 -1.99 6.09 -10.02
N ARG A 116 -0.66 6.19 -10.19
CA ARG A 116 0.02 5.64 -11.37
C ARG A 116 -0.15 4.12 -11.48
N THR A 117 -0.04 3.40 -10.37
CA THR A 117 -0.28 1.94 -10.36
C THR A 117 -1.73 1.62 -10.71
N LEU A 118 -2.69 2.36 -10.16
CA LEU A 118 -4.12 2.20 -10.46
C LEU A 118 -4.43 2.47 -11.94
N ASP A 119 -3.89 3.55 -12.50
CA ASP A 119 -4.06 3.88 -13.92
C ASP A 119 -3.47 2.78 -14.83
N MET A 120 -2.32 2.21 -14.45
CA MET A 120 -1.69 1.11 -15.17
C MET A 120 -2.53 -0.17 -15.11
N LEU A 121 -3.05 -0.53 -13.94
CA LEU A 121 -3.92 -1.71 -13.77
C LEU A 121 -5.23 -1.56 -14.55
N ILE A 122 -5.85 -0.38 -14.52
CA ILE A 122 -7.06 -0.08 -15.29
C ILE A 122 -6.78 -0.18 -16.78
N ARG A 123 -5.67 0.39 -17.26
CA ARG A 123 -5.27 0.29 -18.67
C ARG A 123 -5.03 -1.15 -19.11
N SER A 124 -4.37 -1.95 -18.28
CA SER A 124 -4.17 -3.38 -18.53
C SER A 124 -5.51 -4.11 -18.67
N LEU A 125 -6.40 -3.93 -17.70
CA LEU A 125 -7.72 -4.57 -17.70
C LEU A 125 -8.56 -4.15 -18.91
N TYR A 126 -8.47 -2.88 -19.30
CA TYR A 126 -9.15 -2.37 -20.49
C TYR A 126 -8.60 -2.99 -21.78
N GLN A 127 -7.27 -3.16 -21.89
CA GLN A 127 -6.65 -3.82 -23.04
C GLN A 127 -6.97 -5.32 -23.13
N ASP A 128 -7.15 -5.98 -21.99
CA ASP A 128 -7.51 -7.40 -21.97
C ASP A 128 -8.98 -7.63 -22.34
N LEU A 129 -9.89 -6.72 -21.98
CA LEU A 129 -11.34 -6.90 -22.17
C LEU A 129 -11.86 -6.44 -23.55
N ILE A 130 -11.25 -5.41 -24.15
CA ILE A 130 -11.71 -4.87 -25.46
C ILE A 130 -11.65 -5.89 -26.60
N PRO A 131 -10.58 -6.69 -26.77
CA PRO A 131 -10.49 -7.63 -27.88
C PRO A 131 -11.63 -8.64 -27.89
N ASP A 132 -12.02 -9.12 -26.70
CA ASP A 132 -13.11 -10.08 -26.53
C ASP A 132 -14.47 -9.44 -26.83
N LEU A 133 -14.71 -8.20 -26.36
CA LEU A 133 -15.92 -7.42 -26.69
C LEU A 133 -16.05 -7.16 -28.20
N HIS A 134 -14.96 -6.77 -28.87
CA HIS A 134 -14.97 -6.56 -30.31
C HIS A 134 -15.17 -7.85 -31.09
N LYS A 135 -14.61 -8.96 -30.63
CA LYS A 135 -14.81 -10.28 -31.24
C LYS A 135 -16.28 -10.71 -31.15
N GLU A 136 -16.90 -10.64 -29.98
CA GLU A 136 -18.31 -10.98 -29.80
C GLU A 136 -19.22 -10.10 -30.67
N MET A 137 -18.97 -8.79 -30.71
CA MET A 137 -19.77 -7.87 -31.51
C MET A 137 -19.64 -8.14 -33.02
N ASN A 138 -18.43 -8.48 -33.49
CA ASN A 138 -18.19 -8.86 -34.89
C ASN A 138 -18.85 -10.21 -35.23
N GLU A 139 -18.79 -11.21 -34.33
CA GLU A 139 -19.44 -12.50 -34.53
C GLU A 139 -20.97 -12.36 -34.62
N ILE A 140 -21.57 -11.54 -33.75
CA ILE A 140 -23.00 -11.23 -33.79
C ILE A 140 -23.36 -10.57 -35.13
N GLN A 141 -22.59 -9.56 -35.56
CA GLN A 141 -22.84 -8.85 -36.82
C GLN A 141 -22.74 -9.78 -38.04
N LEU A 142 -21.72 -10.65 -38.09
CA LEU A 142 -21.56 -11.67 -39.13
C LEU A 142 -22.72 -12.67 -39.13
N GLY A 143 -23.21 -13.06 -37.95
CA GLY A 143 -24.40 -13.90 -37.81
C GLY A 143 -25.63 -13.27 -38.45
N TRP A 144 -25.92 -12.01 -38.15
CA TRP A 144 -27.06 -11.29 -38.74
C TRP A 144 -26.95 -11.12 -40.25
N ILE A 145 -25.75 -10.85 -40.78
CA ILE A 145 -25.51 -10.75 -42.23
C ILE A 145 -25.79 -12.10 -42.91
N THR A 146 -25.31 -13.19 -42.31
CA THR A 146 -25.49 -14.55 -42.83
C THR A 146 -26.97 -14.95 -42.88
N VAL A 147 -27.72 -14.69 -41.80
CA VAL A 147 -29.17 -14.94 -41.72
C VAL A 147 -29.92 -14.14 -42.79
N ARG A 148 -29.58 -12.86 -42.98
CA ARG A 148 -30.21 -12.01 -44.01
C ARG A 148 -29.93 -12.51 -45.42
N SER A 149 -28.70 -12.91 -45.72
CA SER A 149 -28.36 -13.52 -47.02
C SER A 149 -29.11 -14.83 -47.27
N PHE A 150 -29.27 -15.67 -46.25
CA PHE A 150 -30.00 -16.93 -46.38
C PHE A 150 -31.49 -16.69 -46.68
N ILE A 151 -32.13 -15.77 -45.94
CA ILE A 151 -33.53 -15.38 -46.18
C ILE A 151 -33.69 -14.81 -47.59
N PHE A 152 -32.79 -13.93 -48.02
CA PHE A 152 -32.85 -13.33 -49.36
C PHE A 152 -32.70 -14.38 -50.47
N SER A 153 -31.72 -15.29 -50.34
CA SER A 153 -31.52 -16.39 -51.30
C SER A 153 -32.73 -17.35 -51.32
N PHE A 154 -33.30 -17.66 -50.16
CA PHE A 154 -34.51 -18.48 -50.05
C PHE A 154 -35.71 -17.81 -50.75
N CYS A 155 -35.92 -16.51 -50.53
CA CYS A 155 -36.97 -15.74 -51.20
C CYS A 155 -36.81 -15.74 -52.72
N ILE A 156 -35.60 -15.52 -53.24
CA ILE A 156 -35.33 -15.59 -54.70
C ILE A 156 -35.65 -16.98 -55.23
N ARG A 157 -35.21 -18.04 -54.53
CA ARG A 157 -35.41 -19.42 -54.98
C ARG A 157 -36.88 -19.84 -54.94
N MET A 158 -37.64 -19.37 -53.96
CA MET A 158 -39.10 -19.53 -53.91
C MET A 158 -39.77 -18.77 -55.06
N HIS A 159 -39.40 -17.51 -55.30
CA HIS A 159 -39.96 -16.71 -56.39
C HIS A 159 -39.72 -17.37 -57.76
N GLN A 160 -38.50 -17.84 -58.03
CA GLN A 160 -38.19 -18.54 -59.28
C GLN A 160 -38.90 -19.90 -59.43
N ARG A 161 -39.33 -20.53 -58.33
CA ARG A 161 -39.97 -21.86 -58.37
C ARG A 161 -41.50 -21.81 -58.50
N TYR A 162 -42.11 -20.70 -58.11
CA TYR A 162 -43.58 -20.57 -58.08
C TYR A 162 -44.13 -19.49 -59.03
N PHE A 163 -43.29 -18.61 -59.59
CA PHE A 163 -43.72 -17.52 -60.47
C PHE A 163 -43.06 -17.52 -61.87
N LEU A 164 -42.23 -18.51 -62.18
CA LEU A 164 -41.70 -18.82 -63.52
C LEU A 164 -42.02 -20.29 -63.82
#